data_AF-A0A835ZCZ4-F1
#
_entry.id   AF-A0A835ZCZ4-F1
#
_cell.length_a   1.000
_cell.length_b   1.000
_cell.length_c   1.000
_cell.angle_alpha   90.00
_cell.angle_beta   90.00
_cell.angle_gamma   90.00
#
_symmetry.space_group_name_H-M   'P 1'
#
loop_
_entity.id
_entity.type
_entity.pdbx_description
1 polymer ?
#
loop_
_entity_poly.entity_id
_entity_poly.type
_entity_poly.pdbx_seq_one_letter_code
_entity_poly.pdbx_strand_id
1 'polypeptide(L)'
;GASNRRLIRNAIAHLCLAGPHVEEQKARCLEVLDAHPAPSFVVLLAQNKSLSFRGLYALWPERAASAQRIFGVGPASLSAEAPPAAAAAAAAALRFFKYNSAAREFREVHSRSFGGATDAVSMEPQ
;
A
#
# COMPACT_ATOMS: atom_id res chain seq x y z
N GLY A 1 4.83 -15.96 6.73
CA GLY A 1 3.69 -15.88 5.80
C GLY A 1 4.18 -15.90 4.36
N ALA A 2 3.33 -16.25 3.41
CA ALA A 2 3.68 -16.18 1.98
C ALA A 2 3.89 -14.72 1.55
N SER A 3 4.90 -14.47 0.71
CA SER A 3 5.17 -13.14 0.18
C SER A 3 4.14 -12.73 -0.87
N ASN A 4 3.73 -11.45 -0.89
CA ASN A 4 2.87 -10.88 -1.92
C ASN A 4 3.64 -10.07 -2.98
N ARG A 5 4.99 -10.09 -2.98
CA ARG A 5 5.83 -9.24 -3.84
C ARG A 5 5.44 -9.29 -5.31
N ARG A 6 5.28 -10.49 -5.89
CA ARG A 6 4.92 -10.64 -7.31
C ARG A 6 3.56 -9.99 -7.63
N LEU A 7 2.62 -10.08 -6.72
CA LEU A 7 1.29 -9.47 -6.86
C LEU A 7 1.39 -7.94 -6.85
N ILE A 8 2.13 -7.38 -5.89
CA ILE A 8 2.37 -5.94 -5.77
C ILE A 8 3.16 -5.40 -6.97
N ARG A 9 4.15 -6.14 -7.45
CA ARG A 9 4.90 -5.84 -8.67
C ARG A 9 3.97 -5.68 -9.87
N ASN A 10 3.01 -6.60 -10.02
CA ASN A 10 2.03 -6.56 -11.10
C ASN A 10 1.07 -5.36 -10.96
N ALA A 11 0.61 -5.06 -9.76
CA ALA A 11 -0.22 -3.88 -9.50
C ALA A 11 0.53 -2.59 -9.87
N ILE A 12 1.80 -2.48 -9.47
CA ILE A 12 2.65 -1.33 -9.81
C ILE A 12 2.79 -1.19 -11.33
N ALA A 13 3.17 -2.27 -12.01
CA ALA A 13 3.56 -2.22 -13.41
C ALA A 13 2.40 -2.06 -14.39
N HIS A 14 1.21 -2.57 -14.04
CA HIS A 14 0.09 -2.70 -14.98
C HIS A 14 -1.16 -1.93 -14.58
N LEU A 15 -1.20 -1.37 -13.36
CA LEU A 15 -2.32 -0.55 -12.90
C LEU A 15 -1.85 0.81 -12.38
N CYS A 16 -1.02 0.80 -11.33
CA CYS A 16 -0.67 2.02 -10.59
C CYS A 16 0.18 3.02 -11.39
N LEU A 17 1.20 2.52 -12.10
CA LEU A 17 2.16 3.33 -12.84
C LEU A 17 2.23 2.87 -14.31
N ALA A 18 1.07 2.60 -14.90
CA ALA A 18 0.94 2.13 -16.28
C ALA A 18 0.79 3.30 -17.25
N GLY A 19 1.91 3.90 -17.66
CA GLY A 19 1.91 4.95 -18.67
C GLY A 19 3.30 5.52 -18.95
N PRO A 20 3.53 6.09 -20.15
CA PRO A 20 4.84 6.59 -20.56
C PRO A 20 5.35 7.74 -19.67
N HIS A 21 4.44 8.58 -19.16
CA HIS A 21 4.79 9.71 -18.29
C HIS A 21 5.22 9.31 -16.87
N VAL A 22 4.96 8.05 -16.45
CA VAL A 22 5.36 7.50 -15.15
C VAL A 22 6.37 6.35 -15.28
N GLU A 23 6.95 6.14 -16.46
CA GLU A 23 7.83 5.00 -16.73
C GLU A 23 9.08 5.00 -15.83
N GLU A 24 9.72 6.16 -15.65
CA GLU A 24 10.87 6.30 -14.75
C GLU A 24 10.48 6.03 -13.29
N GLN A 25 9.33 6.57 -12.85
CA GLN A 25 8.81 6.33 -11.51
C GLN A 25 8.52 4.84 -11.28
N LYS A 26 7.95 4.16 -12.29
CA LYS A 26 7.70 2.73 -12.28
C LYS A 26 9.01 1.96 -12.12
N ALA A 27 10.02 2.24 -12.95
CA ALA A 27 11.31 1.56 -12.90
C ALA A 27 11.94 1.66 -11.50
N ARG A 28 12.04 2.86 -10.95
CA ARG A 28 12.60 3.09 -9.60
C ARG A 28 11.80 2.42 -8.49
N CYS A 29 10.47 2.43 -8.59
CA CYS A 29 9.59 1.77 -7.62
C CYS A 29 9.79 0.24 -7.63
N LEU A 30 9.90 -0.35 -8.83
CA LEU A 30 10.12 -1.78 -9.00
C LEU A 30 11.51 -2.21 -8.53
N GLU A 31 12.55 -1.43 -8.80
CA GLU A 31 13.91 -1.67 -8.26
C GLU A 31 13.91 -1.69 -6.74
N VAL A 32 13.27 -0.69 -6.11
CA VAL A 32 13.14 -0.62 -4.65
C VAL A 32 12.36 -1.83 -4.12
N LEU A 33 11.26 -2.22 -4.75
CA LEU A 33 10.47 -3.39 -4.35
C LEU A 33 11.29 -4.70 -4.43
N ASP A 34 12.01 -4.89 -5.54
CA ASP A 34 12.72 -6.13 -5.82
C ASP A 34 13.95 -6.31 -4.91
N ALA A 35 14.61 -5.21 -4.53
CA ALA A 35 15.75 -5.20 -3.62
C ALA A 35 15.38 -5.26 -2.12
N HIS A 36 14.13 -4.96 -1.75
CA HIS A 36 13.76 -4.80 -0.34
C HIS A 36 13.60 -6.16 0.38
N PRO A 37 14.16 -6.32 1.61
CA PRO A 37 14.16 -7.61 2.32
C PRO A 37 12.81 -7.97 2.95
N ALA A 38 11.87 -7.04 3.03
CA ALA A 38 10.57 -7.30 3.67
C ALA A 38 9.78 -8.43 2.97
N PRO A 39 9.05 -9.24 3.75
CA PRO A 39 8.28 -10.37 3.21
C PRO A 39 7.00 -9.93 2.50
N SER A 40 6.38 -8.82 2.89
CA SER A 40 5.10 -8.36 2.35
C SER A 40 5.09 -6.85 2.18
N PHE A 41 4.23 -6.36 1.29
CA PHE A 41 4.15 -4.96 0.90
C PHE A 41 2.71 -4.52 0.70
N VAL A 42 2.44 -3.23 0.85
CA VAL A 42 1.15 -2.61 0.50
C VAL A 42 1.36 -1.30 -0.23
N VAL A 43 0.44 -0.97 -1.12
CA VAL A 43 0.40 0.30 -1.84
C VAL A 43 -0.47 1.30 -1.08
N LEU A 44 0.01 2.52 -0.89
CA LEU A 44 -0.83 3.65 -0.49
C LEU A 44 -1.49 4.25 -1.74
N LEU A 45 -2.80 4.37 -1.70
CA LEU A 45 -3.65 4.96 -2.73
C LEU A 45 -4.14 6.33 -2.28
N ALA A 46 -4.40 7.21 -3.24
CA ALA A 46 -5.05 8.49 -2.98
C ALA A 46 -6.51 8.29 -2.50
N GLN A 47 -7.02 9.28 -1.76
CA GLN A 47 -8.38 9.26 -1.19
C GLN A 47 -9.47 9.52 -2.23
N ASN A 48 -9.09 9.95 -3.43
CA ASN A 48 -10.00 10.30 -4.50
C ASN A 48 -10.50 9.04 -5.25
N LYS A 49 -11.54 9.22 -6.07
CA LYS A 49 -12.16 8.13 -6.84
C LYS A 49 -11.19 7.39 -7.77
N SER A 50 -10.07 8.00 -8.14
CA SER A 50 -9.11 7.39 -9.07
C SER A 50 -8.15 6.40 -8.40
N LEU A 51 -8.12 6.32 -7.05
CA LEU A 51 -7.25 5.41 -6.30
C LEU A 51 -5.81 5.43 -6.83
N SER A 52 -5.28 6.62 -7.13
CA SER A 52 -3.97 6.75 -7.76
C SER A 52 -2.84 6.38 -6.80
N PHE A 53 -1.74 5.89 -7.34
CA PHE A 53 -0.55 5.52 -6.55
C PHE A 53 0.01 6.72 -5.78
N ARG A 54 0.31 6.50 -4.50
CA ARG A 54 0.96 7.48 -3.64
C ARG A 54 2.31 6.97 -3.11
N GLY A 55 2.34 5.74 -2.61
CA GLY A 55 3.57 5.18 -2.06
C GLY A 55 3.55 3.67 -1.93
N LEU A 56 4.72 3.11 -1.69
CA LEU A 56 4.93 1.69 -1.41
C LEU A 56 5.44 1.55 0.01
N TYR A 57 4.85 0.60 0.74
CA TYR A 57 5.16 0.35 2.14
C TYR A 57 5.54 -1.11 2.35
N ALA A 58 6.51 -1.34 3.22
CA ALA A 58 6.96 -2.65 3.65
C ALA A 58 6.27 -3.07 4.95
N LEU A 59 5.95 -4.35 5.04
CA LEU A 59 5.32 -4.99 6.19
C LEU A 59 6.21 -6.08 6.76
N TRP A 60 6.25 -6.15 8.09
CA TRP A 60 6.99 -7.15 8.82
C TRP A 60 6.10 -7.90 9.81
N PRO A 61 6.26 -9.23 9.96
CA PRO A 61 5.48 -10.03 10.90
C PRO A 61 5.56 -9.53 12.35
N GLU A 62 6.74 -9.06 12.78
CA GLU A 62 6.97 -8.53 14.13
C GLU A 62 6.28 -7.18 14.38
N ARG A 63 5.84 -6.49 13.32
CA ARG A 63 5.17 -5.19 13.36
C ARG A 63 3.84 -5.23 12.59
N ALA A 64 3.03 -6.25 12.88
CA ALA A 64 1.81 -6.58 12.12
C ALA A 64 0.80 -5.41 11.98
N ALA A 65 0.79 -4.45 12.90
CA ALA A 65 -0.10 -3.30 12.87
C ALA A 65 0.46 -2.10 12.09
N SER A 66 1.72 -2.13 11.62
CA SER A 66 2.36 -0.98 10.98
C SER A 66 3.01 -1.30 9.65
N ALA A 67 3.02 -0.30 8.76
CA ALA A 67 3.68 -0.38 7.47
C ALA A 67 4.68 0.78 7.33
N GLN A 68 5.91 0.51 6.92
CA GLN A 68 6.94 1.55 6.75
C GLN A 68 7.07 1.96 5.29
N ARG A 69 7.08 3.27 5.01
CA ARG A 69 7.24 3.75 3.63
C ARG A 69 8.65 3.41 3.11
N ILE A 70 8.72 2.88 1.91
CA ILE A 70 9.98 2.57 1.21
C ILE A 70 10.08 3.32 -0.13
N PHE A 71 8.98 3.80 -0.69
CA PHE A 71 8.97 4.62 -1.90
C PHE A 71 7.74 5.55 -1.95
N GLY A 72 7.88 6.69 -2.65
CA GLY A 72 6.77 7.61 -2.94
C GLY A 72 6.43 8.61 -1.82
N VAL A 73 5.21 9.14 -1.86
CA VAL A 73 4.74 10.26 -1.05
C VAL A 73 3.65 9.80 -0.07
N GLY A 74 3.88 10.04 1.22
CA GLY A 74 2.93 9.74 2.29
C GLY A 74 3.62 9.82 3.66
N PRO A 75 2.92 9.49 4.75
CA PRO A 75 3.51 9.36 6.08
C PRO A 75 4.67 8.35 6.09
N ALA A 76 5.64 8.53 6.98
CA ALA A 76 6.77 7.60 7.12
C ALA A 76 6.32 6.21 7.57
N SER A 77 5.26 6.14 8.37
CA SER A 77 4.62 4.91 8.82
C SER A 77 3.10 5.03 8.72
N LEU A 78 2.44 3.92 8.42
CA LEU A 78 0.98 3.77 8.52
C LEU A 78 0.67 2.82 9.68
N SER A 79 -0.42 3.08 10.39
CA SER A 79 -0.91 2.20 11.45
C SER A 79 -2.31 1.70 11.09
N ALA A 80 -2.54 0.41 11.25
CA ALA A 80 -3.86 -0.21 11.16
C ALA A 80 -4.61 -0.18 12.51
N GLU A 81 -3.93 0.18 13.60
CA GLU A 81 -4.57 0.37 14.91
C GLU A 81 -5.31 1.70 14.96
N ALA A 82 -6.52 1.66 15.54
CA ALA A 82 -7.21 2.89 15.90
C ALA A 82 -6.35 3.64 16.92
N PRO A 83 -6.03 4.92 16.69
CA PRO A 83 -5.28 5.69 17.67
C PRO A 83 -6.06 5.76 18.98
N PRO A 84 -5.39 5.69 20.15
CA PRO A 84 -6.01 6.12 21.39
C PRO A 84 -6.49 7.57 21.24
N ALA A 85 -7.61 7.93 21.86
CA ALA A 85 -8.31 9.20 21.64
C ALA A 85 -7.42 10.47 21.71
N ALA A 86 -6.32 10.42 22.48
CA ALA A 86 -5.35 11.51 22.61
C ALA A 86 -4.34 11.64 21.44
N ALA A 87 -4.12 10.58 20.64
CA ALA A 87 -3.22 10.55 19.49
C ALA A 87 -3.97 10.57 18.14
N ALA A 88 -5.30 10.67 18.17
CA ALA A 88 -6.18 10.58 17.00
C ALA A 88 -5.92 11.65 15.94
N ALA A 89 -5.28 12.77 16.30
CA ALA A 89 -4.91 13.81 15.35
C ALA A 89 -3.85 13.36 14.32
N ALA A 90 -3.07 12.29 14.60
CA ALA A 90 -1.96 11.85 13.74
C ALA A 90 -2.15 10.49 13.07
N ALA A 91 -2.97 9.58 13.61
CA ALA A 91 -3.20 8.28 13.00
C ALA A 91 -4.48 8.30 12.16
N ALA A 92 -4.31 8.39 10.84
CA ALA A 92 -5.43 8.37 9.90
C ALA A 92 -6.13 7.01 9.92
N ALA A 93 -7.46 7.01 9.91
CA ALA A 93 -8.23 5.80 9.63
C ALA A 93 -7.88 5.31 8.21
N LEU A 94 -7.74 3.99 8.06
CA LEU A 94 -7.36 3.36 6.80
C LEU A 94 -8.52 2.56 6.23
N ARG A 95 -8.74 2.70 4.92
CA ARG A 95 -9.52 1.78 4.10
C ARG A 95 -8.60 0.75 3.48
N PHE A 96 -9.06 -0.49 3.38
CA PHE A 96 -8.24 -1.62 2.97
C PHE A 96 -8.73 -2.17 1.63
N PHE A 97 -7.79 -2.53 0.75
CA PHE A 97 -8.09 -3.00 -0.59
C PHE A 97 -7.31 -4.27 -0.93
N LYS A 98 -7.92 -5.14 -1.72
CA LYS A 98 -7.29 -6.30 -2.36
C LYS A 98 -7.11 -6.02 -3.85
N TYR A 99 -5.94 -6.36 -4.38
CA TYR A 99 -5.70 -6.25 -5.81
C TYR A 99 -6.29 -7.46 -6.55
N ASN A 100 -7.16 -7.19 -7.51
CA ASN A 100 -7.66 -8.19 -8.45
C ASN A 100 -6.84 -8.11 -9.74
N SER A 101 -5.91 -9.04 -9.94
CA SER A 101 -5.04 -9.04 -11.12
C SER A 101 -5.79 -9.32 -12.43
N ALA A 102 -6.91 -10.05 -12.38
CA ALA A 102 -7.70 -10.36 -13.58
C ALA A 102 -8.47 -9.13 -14.06
N ALA A 103 -9.10 -8.40 -13.15
CA ALA A 103 -9.83 -7.18 -13.46
C ALA A 103 -8.94 -5.92 -13.50
N ARG A 104 -7.67 -6.03 -13.08
CA ARG A 104 -6.72 -4.91 -12.95
C ARG A 104 -7.30 -3.76 -12.13
N GLU A 105 -7.82 -4.08 -10.95
CA GLU A 105 -8.43 -3.09 -10.07
C GLU A 105 -8.14 -3.38 -8.60
N PHE A 106 -8.28 -2.35 -7.76
CA PHE A 106 -8.33 -2.51 -6.31
C PHE A 106 -9.79 -2.57 -5.86
N ARG A 107 -10.14 -3.64 -5.14
CA ARG A 107 -11.46 -3.78 -4.51
C ARG A 107 -11.34 -3.56 -3.02
N GLU A 108 -12.21 -2.73 -2.48
CA GLU A 108 -12.29 -2.53 -1.04
C GLU A 108 -12.68 -3.84 -0.34
N VAL A 109 -12.09 -4.07 0.82
CA VAL A 109 -12.36 -5.22 1.68
C VAL A 109 -12.70 -4.75 3.09
N HIS A 110 -13.50 -5.53 3.80
CA HIS A 110 -13.89 -5.25 5.19
C HIS A 110 -12.77 -5.53 6.22
N SER A 111 -11.53 -5.69 5.76
CA SER A 111 -10.36 -5.91 6.64
C SER A 111 -10.03 -4.64 7.41
N ARG A 112 -9.44 -4.80 8.60
CA ARG A 112 -8.87 -3.72 9.42
C ARG A 112 -7.40 -3.94 9.77
N SER A 113 -6.72 -4.82 9.02
CA SER A 113 -5.32 -5.18 9.30
C SER A 113 -4.52 -5.37 8.02
N PHE A 114 -3.21 -5.17 8.12
CA PHE A 114 -2.23 -5.48 7.08
C PHE A 114 -2.01 -7.00 6.98
N GLY A 115 -3.05 -7.73 6.57
CA GLY A 115 -3.06 -9.19 6.47
C GLY A 115 -3.05 -9.70 5.03
N GLY A 116 -3.19 -11.02 4.84
CA GLY A 116 -3.20 -11.65 3.51
C GLY A 116 -4.36 -11.19 2.59
N ALA A 117 -5.37 -10.54 3.15
CA ALA A 117 -6.48 -9.94 2.41
C ALA A 117 -6.23 -8.49 1.95
N THR A 118 -5.04 -7.93 2.20
CA THR A 118 -4.73 -6.52 1.93
C THR A 118 -3.49 -6.39 1.05
N ASP A 119 -3.65 -5.67 -0.05
CA ASP A 119 -2.55 -5.32 -0.97
C ASP A 119 -2.38 -3.80 -1.12
N ALA A 120 -3.39 -3.03 -0.71
CA ALA A 120 -3.33 -1.58 -0.70
C ALA A 120 -4.21 -0.98 0.41
N VAL A 121 -3.93 0.28 0.73
CA VAL A 121 -4.70 1.09 1.67
C VAL A 121 -4.89 2.51 1.15
N SER A 122 -5.94 3.19 1.59
CA SER A 122 -6.08 4.64 1.46
C SER A 122 -6.42 5.25 2.82
N MET A 123 -6.03 6.50 3.04
CA MET A 123 -6.43 7.23 4.25
C MET A 123 -7.89 7.68 4.10
N GLU A 124 -8.68 7.68 5.17
CA GLU A 124 -10.01 8.27 5.14
C GLU A 124 -9.97 9.81 5.09
N PRO A 125 -10.89 10.46 4.36
CA PRO A 125 -11.06 11.91 4.46
C PRO A 125 -11.39 12.27 5.92
N GLN A 126 -10.71 13.27 6.47
CA GLN A 126 -11.06 13.85 7.78
C GLN A 126 -12.36 14.64 7.71
#